data_AF-A0A8T4Y5Y5-F1
#
_entry.id   AF-A0A8T4Y5Y5-F1
#
_cell.length_a   1.000
_cell.length_b   1.000
_cell.length_c   1.000
_cell.angle_alpha   90.00
_cell.angle_beta   90.00
_cell.angle_gamma   90.00
#
_symmetry.space_group_name_H-M   'P 1'
#
loop_
_entity.id
_entity.type
_entity.pdbx_description
1 polymer ?
#
loop_
_entity_poly.entity_id
_entity_poly.type
_entity_poly.pdbx_seq_one_letter_code
_entity_poly.pdbx_strand_id
1 'polypeptide(L)'
;MPFAAACRKCKTYMIGRTKSDVASEIRRHFQSSHNQFPHPDPIYLDLGDFEPNAVYLVDESGNRYTFMSEIFCSKEYCLATISDKDFDTCALGARKQEALEPVLKKYFPP
;
A
#
# COMPACT_ATOMS: atom_id res chain seq x y z
N MET A 1 0.74 -10.50 6.87
CA MET A 1 1.45 -9.63 5.92
C MET A 1 0.90 -8.23 6.05
N PRO A 2 1.76 -7.20 6.20
CA PRO A 2 1.34 -5.81 6.20
C PRO A 2 0.95 -5.35 4.81
N PHE A 3 0.27 -4.22 4.74
CA PHE A 3 -0.29 -3.67 3.53
C PHE A 3 0.12 -2.21 3.34
N ALA A 4 0.24 -1.81 2.08
CA ALA A 4 0.27 -0.42 1.66
C ALA A 4 -0.82 -0.16 0.64
N ALA A 5 -1.33 1.06 0.61
CA ALA A 5 -2.23 1.53 -0.42
C ALA A 5 -1.72 2.85 -0.99
N ALA A 6 -1.99 3.06 -2.28
CA ALA A 6 -1.73 4.30 -2.99
C ALA A 6 -3.05 4.83 -3.57
N CYS A 7 -3.43 6.04 -3.17
CA CYS A 7 -4.54 6.75 -3.79
C CYS A 7 -4.14 7.15 -5.23
N ARG A 8 -4.91 6.74 -6.23
CA ARG A 8 -4.61 7.08 -7.63
C ARG A 8 -5.03 8.50 -8.00
N LYS A 9 -5.89 9.14 -7.18
CA LYS A 9 -6.35 10.52 -7.37
C LYS A 9 -5.30 11.56 -6.96
N CYS A 10 -4.69 11.40 -5.78
CA CYS A 10 -3.75 12.38 -5.22
C CYS A 10 -2.39 11.80 -4.83
N LYS A 11 -2.13 10.53 -5.14
CA LYS A 11 -0.85 9.83 -4.90
C LYS A 11 -0.44 9.74 -3.42
N THR A 12 -1.40 9.91 -2.51
CA THR A 12 -1.18 9.68 -1.08
C THR A 12 -1.03 8.20 -0.79
N TYR A 13 0.01 7.85 -0.04
CA TYR A 13 0.28 6.53 0.49
C TYR A 13 -0.30 6.36 1.89
N MET A 14 -0.79 5.14 2.15
CA MET A 14 -1.33 4.68 3.43
C MET A 14 -0.73 3.31 3.73
N ILE A 15 -0.58 2.97 5.00
CA ILE A 15 -0.05 1.67 5.44
C ILE A 15 -0.89 1.10 6.55
N GLY A 16 -0.92 -0.23 6.69
CA GLY A 16 -1.60 -0.92 7.79
C GLY A 16 -0.96 -2.27 8.08
N ARG A 17 -0.92 -2.65 9.36
CA ARG A 17 -0.34 -3.94 9.78
C ARG A 17 -1.23 -5.11 9.34
N THR A 18 -2.53 -4.87 9.26
CA THR A 18 -3.54 -5.81 8.77
C THR A 18 -4.35 -5.21 7.61
N LYS A 19 -5.10 -6.06 6.89
CA LYS A 19 -6.05 -5.63 5.85
C LYS A 19 -7.11 -4.67 6.41
N SER A 20 -7.57 -4.92 7.63
CA SER A 20 -8.57 -4.08 8.28
C SER A 20 -8.01 -2.70 8.61
N ASP A 21 -6.75 -2.62 9.03
CA ASP A 21 -6.09 -1.35 9.35
C ASP A 21 -5.97 -0.49 8.09
N VAL A 22 -5.39 -1.04 7.02
CA VAL A 22 -5.21 -0.29 5.77
C VAL A 22 -6.55 0.05 5.12
N ALA A 23 -7.57 -0.83 5.21
CA ALA A 23 -8.91 -0.52 4.73
C ALA A 23 -9.52 0.68 5.46
N SER A 24 -9.33 0.75 6.78
CA SER A 24 -9.78 1.89 7.60
C SER A 24 -9.05 3.18 7.19
N GLU A 25 -7.74 3.11 6.95
CA GLU A 25 -6.94 4.22 6.46
C GLU A 25 -7.41 4.73 5.09
N ILE A 26 -7.65 3.83 4.13
CA ILE A 26 -8.19 4.18 2.81
C ILE A 26 -9.54 4.88 2.94
N ARG A 27 -10.48 4.31 3.71
CA ARG A 27 -11.82 4.92 3.90
C ARG A 27 -11.70 6.31 4.53
N ARG A 28 -10.87 6.46 5.57
CA ARG A 28 -10.62 7.76 6.23
C ARG A 28 -9.99 8.78 5.28
N HIS A 29 -9.04 8.36 4.45
CA HIS A 29 -8.41 9.23 3.47
C HIS A 29 -9.42 9.70 2.42
N PHE A 30 -10.20 8.79 1.83
CA PHE A 30 -11.20 9.13 0.82
C PHE A 30 -12.29 10.06 1.37
N GLN A 31 -12.75 9.82 2.59
CA GLN A 31 -13.71 10.71 3.26
C GLN A 31 -13.11 12.11 3.47
N SER A 32 -11.90 12.20 4.02
CA SER A 32 -11.29 13.50 4.37
C SER A 32 -10.75 14.28 3.17
N SER A 33 -10.22 13.60 2.15
CA SER A 33 -9.47 14.21 1.05
C SER A 33 -10.26 14.29 -0.25
N HIS A 34 -11.28 13.45 -0.41
CA HIS A 34 -12.08 13.36 -1.63
C HIS A 34 -13.59 13.51 -1.39
N ASN A 35 -14.04 13.65 -0.14
CA ASN A 35 -15.44 13.76 0.27
C ASN A 35 -16.32 12.64 -0.31
N GLN A 36 -15.79 11.41 -0.35
CA GLN A 36 -16.50 10.23 -0.84
C GLN A 36 -15.99 8.96 -0.14
N PHE A 37 -16.65 7.84 -0.38
CA PHE A 37 -16.11 6.52 -0.04
C PHE A 37 -15.27 5.96 -1.21
N PRO A 38 -14.27 5.11 -0.93
CA PRO A 38 -13.54 4.40 -1.97
C PRO A 38 -14.43 3.33 -2.64
N HIS A 39 -14.25 3.12 -3.94
CA HIS A 39 -14.93 2.07 -4.70
C HIS A 39 -13.94 1.22 -5.51
N PRO A 40 -13.93 -0.12 -5.31
CA PRO A 40 -14.70 -0.87 -4.31
C PRO A 40 -14.26 -0.56 -2.88
N ASP A 41 -15.12 -0.82 -1.88
CA ASP A 41 -14.74 -0.64 -0.47
C ASP A 41 -13.72 -1.72 -0.08
N PRO A 42 -12.53 -1.34 0.42
CA PRO A 42 -11.43 -2.28 0.72
C PRO A 42 -11.77 -3.32 1.80
N ILE A 43 -12.82 -3.10 2.59
CA ILE A 43 -13.29 -4.09 3.58
C ILE A 43 -13.84 -5.34 2.89
N TYR A 44 -14.49 -5.20 1.72
CA TYR A 44 -15.11 -6.31 1.00
C TYR A 44 -14.16 -7.05 0.05
N LEU A 45 -12.95 -6.54 -0.16
CA LEU A 45 -11.95 -7.24 -0.97
C LEU A 45 -11.50 -8.53 -0.26
N ASP A 46 -11.42 -9.62 -0.98
CA ASP A 46 -10.81 -10.87 -0.53
C ASP A 46 -9.58 -11.22 -1.39
N LEU A 47 -8.89 -12.32 -1.06
CA LEU A 47 -7.66 -12.70 -1.76
C LEU A 47 -7.89 -13.02 -3.25
N GLY A 48 -9.10 -13.39 -3.66
CA GLY A 48 -9.45 -13.65 -5.06
C GLY A 48 -9.49 -12.39 -5.92
N ASP A 49 -9.60 -11.20 -5.30
CA ASP A 49 -9.52 -9.92 -6.01
C ASP A 49 -8.07 -9.50 -6.32
N PHE A 50 -7.07 -10.13 -5.69
CA PHE A 50 -5.68 -9.74 -5.80
C PHE A 50 -4.96 -10.56 -6.85
N GLU A 51 -4.04 -9.91 -7.56
CA GLU A 51 -3.14 -10.53 -8.51
C GLU A 51 -1.72 -10.60 -7.93
N PRO A 52 -0.93 -11.63 -8.28
CA PRO A 52 0.46 -11.70 -7.86
C PRO A 52 1.29 -10.59 -8.55
N ASN A 53 2.15 -9.95 -7.77
CA ASN A 53 3.03 -8.86 -8.21
C ASN A 53 4.46 -9.08 -7.72
N ALA A 54 5.42 -9.17 -8.63
CA ALA A 54 6.82 -9.35 -8.30
C ALA A 54 7.48 -7.98 -8.01
N VAL A 55 7.96 -7.79 -6.79
CA VAL A 55 8.60 -6.55 -6.34
C VAL A 55 10.09 -6.79 -6.09
N TYR A 56 10.94 -6.00 -6.73
CA TYR A 56 12.40 -6.10 -6.54
C TYR A 56 12.85 -5.19 -5.39
N LEU A 57 13.31 -5.82 -4.31
CA LEU A 57 13.75 -5.15 -3.10
C LEU A 57 15.26 -5.27 -2.93
N VAL A 58 15.83 -4.39 -2.09
CA VAL A 58 17.25 -4.36 -1.75
C VAL A 58 17.38 -4.48 -0.24
N ASP A 59 18.17 -5.42 0.24
CA ASP A 59 18.46 -5.57 1.66
C ASP A 59 19.51 -4.56 2.15
N GLU A 60 19.88 -4.62 3.43
CA GLU A 60 20.86 -3.68 4.02
C GLU A 60 22.30 -3.93 3.53
N SER A 61 22.57 -5.13 3.02
CA SER A 61 23.85 -5.52 2.43
C SER A 61 23.94 -5.18 0.94
N GLY A 62 22.88 -4.58 0.37
CA GLY A 62 22.82 -4.24 -1.05
C GLY A 62 22.40 -5.39 -1.96
N ASN A 63 22.03 -6.55 -1.42
CA ASN A 63 21.59 -7.68 -2.23
C ASN A 63 20.17 -7.44 -2.74
N ARG A 64 19.96 -7.77 -4.01
CA ARG A 64 18.64 -7.73 -4.63
C ARG A 64 17.92 -9.05 -4.41
N TYR A 65 16.66 -8.98 -4.02
CA TYR A 65 15.78 -10.14 -3.93
C TYR A 65 14.38 -9.79 -4.45
N THR A 66 13.65 -10.83 -4.84
CA THR A 66 12.27 -10.71 -5.31
C THR A 66 11.33 -10.99 -4.14
N PHE A 67 10.42 -10.07 -3.87
CA PHE A 67 9.30 -10.23 -2.96
C PHE A 67 8.02 -10.45 -3.77
N MET A 68 7.26 -11.49 -3.45
CA MET A 68 5.97 -11.76 -4.08
C MET A 68 4.89 -11.03 -3.29
N SER A 69 4.46 -9.89 -3.82
CA SER A 69 3.34 -9.11 -3.33
C SER A 69 2.03 -9.64 -3.94
N GLU A 70 0.92 -9.39 -3.25
CA GLU A 70 -0.43 -9.53 -3.77
C GLU A 70 -0.96 -8.11 -3.94
N ILE A 71 -1.42 -7.75 -5.14
CA ILE A 71 -1.91 -6.41 -5.45
C ILE A 71 -3.34 -6.42 -5.98
N PHE A 72 -4.13 -5.47 -5.52
CA PHE A 72 -5.39 -5.08 -6.10
C PHE A 72 -5.26 -3.64 -6.61
N CYS A 73 -5.70 -3.37 -7.85
CA CYS A 73 -5.73 -2.02 -8.40
C CYS A 73 -7.10 -1.69 -9.00
N SER A 74 -7.76 -0.67 -8.45
CA SER A 74 -8.96 -0.07 -9.01
C SER A 74 -8.65 1.23 -9.75
N LYS A 75 -9.69 1.92 -10.25
CA LYS A 75 -9.57 3.30 -10.75
C LYS A 75 -9.19 4.29 -9.66
N GLU A 76 -9.53 4.00 -8.39
CA GLU A 76 -9.43 4.97 -7.31
C GLU A 76 -8.18 4.79 -6.45
N TYR A 77 -7.80 3.55 -6.19
CA TYR A 77 -6.63 3.21 -5.38
C TYR A 77 -6.04 1.86 -5.80
N CYS A 78 -4.77 1.66 -5.46
CA CYS A 78 -4.15 0.35 -5.41
C CYS A 78 -3.87 -0.04 -3.95
N LEU A 79 -3.93 -1.33 -3.65
CA LEU A 79 -3.67 -1.93 -2.35
C LEU A 79 -2.77 -3.14 -2.57
N ALA A 80 -1.64 -3.21 -1.88
CA ALA A 80 -0.65 -4.26 -2.05
C ALA A 80 -0.19 -4.81 -0.70
N THR A 81 0.14 -6.10 -0.62
CA THR A 81 0.94 -6.61 0.50
C THR A 81 2.37 -6.12 0.37
N ILE A 82 2.99 -5.78 1.50
CA ILE A 82 4.39 -5.31 1.54
C ILE A 82 5.22 -6.18 2.48
N SER A 83 6.55 -6.11 2.36
CA SER A 83 7.43 -6.78 3.30
C SER A 83 7.33 -6.19 4.71
N ASP A 84 7.52 -7.01 5.75
CA ASP A 84 7.55 -6.52 7.15
C ASP A 84 8.62 -5.45 7.33
N LYS A 85 9.79 -5.61 6.68
CA LYS A 85 10.87 -4.63 6.71
C LYS A 85 10.45 -3.26 6.15
N ASP A 86 9.78 -3.24 5.01
CA ASP A 86 9.32 -1.98 4.41
C ASP A 86 8.18 -1.36 5.22
N PHE A 87 7.31 -2.18 5.80
CA PHE A 87 6.30 -1.70 6.75
C PHE A 87 6.96 -1.03 7.96
N ASP A 88 7.89 -1.70 8.62
CA ASP A 88 8.58 -1.17 9.80
C ASP A 88 9.34 0.12 9.42
N THR A 89 9.99 0.15 8.25
CA THR A 89 10.64 1.36 7.71
C THR A 89 9.67 2.53 7.56
N CYS A 90 8.44 2.26 7.12
CA CYS A 90 7.40 3.28 6.95
C CYS A 90 6.73 3.68 8.27
N ALA A 91 6.59 2.74 9.22
CA ALA A 91 5.92 2.94 10.50
C ALA A 91 6.79 3.68 11.54
N LEU A 92 8.11 3.76 11.32
CA LEU A 92 9.04 4.51 12.16
C LEU A 92 8.81 6.03 12.07
N GLY A 93 7.88 6.54 12.90
CA GLY A 93 7.63 7.97 13.17
C GLY A 93 6.59 8.63 12.24
N ALA A 94 6.25 9.89 12.53
CA ALA A 94 5.34 10.72 11.73
C ALA A 94 5.95 11.11 10.38
N ARG A 95 6.11 10.11 9.50
CA ARG A 95 6.70 10.30 8.17
C ARG A 95 5.68 10.96 7.26
N LYS A 96 6.08 12.09 6.68
CA LYS A 96 5.34 12.76 5.61
C LYS A 96 5.37 11.89 4.35
N GLN A 97 4.52 12.20 3.38
CA GLN A 97 4.36 11.45 2.13
C GLN A 97 5.68 11.29 1.35
N GLU A 98 6.56 12.31 1.41
CA GLU A 98 7.87 12.32 0.75
C GLU A 98 8.82 11.22 1.27
N ALA A 99 8.61 10.75 2.50
CA ALA A 99 9.41 9.67 3.08
C ALA A 99 8.83 8.28 2.78
N LEU A 100 7.54 8.20 2.42
CA LEU A 100 6.87 6.94 2.06
C LEU A 100 7.12 6.58 0.59
N GLU A 101 7.10 7.58 -0.29
CA GLU A 101 7.19 7.39 -1.74
C GLU A 101 8.40 6.56 -2.20
N PRO A 102 9.64 6.81 -1.74
CA PRO A 102 10.81 6.05 -2.21
C PRO A 102 10.75 4.55 -1.89
N VAL A 103 10.03 4.18 -0.84
CA VAL A 103 9.85 2.81 -0.40
C VAL A 103 8.66 2.18 -1.13
N LEU A 104 7.50 2.83 -1.06
CA LEU A 104 6.23 2.22 -1.44
C LEU A 104 5.96 2.22 -2.94
N LYS A 105 6.53 3.15 -3.72
CA LYS A 105 6.30 3.22 -5.17
C LYS A 105 6.66 1.93 -5.92
N LYS A 106 7.56 1.12 -5.36
CA LYS A 106 8.02 -0.15 -5.96
C LYS A 106 6.92 -1.22 -5.96
N TYR A 107 5.94 -1.10 -5.07
CA TYR A 107 4.84 -2.05 -4.92
C TYR A 107 3.67 -1.77 -5.86
N PHE A 108 3.63 -0.60 -6.50
CA PHE A 108 2.50 -0.19 -7.33
C PHE A 108 2.93 0.01 -8.77
N PRO A 109 2.22 -0.56 -9.75
CA PRO A 109 2.45 -0.25 -11.15
C PRO A 109 2.17 1.24 -11.44
N PRO A 110 2.79 1.80 -12.50
CA PRO A 110 2.63 3.21 -12.88
C PRO A 110 1.18 3.65 -13.13
#